data_AF-A0A448DNW8-F1
#
_entry.id   AF-A0A448DNW8-F1
#
_cell.length_a   1.000
_cell.length_b   1.000
_cell.length_c   1.000
_cell.angle_alpha   90.00
_cell.angle_beta   90.00
_cell.angle_gamma   90.00
#
_symmetry.space_group_name_H-M   'P 1'
#
loop_
_entity.id
_entity.type
_entity.pdbx_description
1 polymer ?
#
loop_
_entity_poly.entity_id
_entity_poly.type
_entity_poly.pdbx_seq_one_letter_code
_entity_poly.pdbx_strand_id
1 'polypeptide(L)'
;MVKSMIEIEVVYAAVDRQILRTVSVAESATVRAAALASGVDAEFPELDLAHSALGIFGKVVTDPDSRLVQAGDRIEIYRPLLADPKEVRRLRAAKAAAAKARNE
;
A
#
# COMPACT_ATOMS: atom_id res chain seq x y z
N MET A 1 -21.44 -23.66 8.95
CA MET A 1 -19.96 -23.58 8.84
C MET A 1 -19.47 -22.56 9.85
N VAL A 2 -18.66 -22.99 10.83
CA VAL A 2 -17.97 -22.05 11.71
C VAL A 2 -16.83 -21.43 10.90
N LYS A 3 -16.85 -20.11 10.70
CA LYS A 3 -15.69 -19.40 10.17
C LYS A 3 -14.68 -19.31 11.31
N SER A 4 -13.60 -20.09 11.22
CA SER A 4 -12.45 -19.89 12.10
C SER A 4 -11.95 -18.47 11.88
N MET A 5 -11.82 -17.72 12.97
CA MET A 5 -11.28 -16.38 12.96
C MET A 5 -9.81 -16.46 13.37
N ILE A 6 -8.96 -15.74 12.65
CA ILE A 6 -7.53 -15.64 12.91
C ILE A 6 -7.17 -14.18 13.15
N GLU A 7 -6.16 -13.96 13.98
CA GLU A 7 -5.60 -12.64 14.21
C GLU A 7 -4.46 -12.38 13.24
N ILE A 8 -4.48 -11.21 12.62
CA ILE A 8 -3.43 -10.70 11.74
C ILE A 8 -3.11 -9.26 12.10
N GLU A 9 -2.02 -8.74 11.57
CA GLU A 9 -1.63 -7.35 11.68
C GLU A 9 -1.71 -6.68 10.31
N VAL A 10 -2.19 -5.43 10.25
CA VAL A 10 -2.18 -4.59 9.06
C VAL A 10 -1.42 -3.30 9.34
N VAL A 11 -0.47 -2.99 8.47
CA VAL A 11 0.42 -1.82 8.57
C VAL A 11 0.27 -0.93 7.36
N TYR A 12 0.18 0.37 7.61
CA TYR A 12 0.34 1.39 6.59
C TYR A 12 1.25 2.52 7.09
N ALA A 13 2.21 2.90 6.25
CA ALA A 13 3.14 3.99 6.53
C ALA A 13 2.96 5.11 5.49
N ALA A 14 2.27 6.17 5.90
CA ALA A 14 2.15 7.40 5.15
C ALA A 14 3.42 8.27 5.30
N VAL A 15 3.40 9.48 4.75
CA VAL A 15 4.55 10.40 4.82
C VAL A 15 4.76 10.94 6.23
N ASP A 16 3.66 11.26 6.90
CA ASP A 16 3.58 12.01 8.16
C ASP A 16 3.30 11.11 9.36
N ARG A 17 2.65 9.96 9.14
CA ARG A 17 2.27 9.02 10.20
C ARG A 17 2.24 7.58 9.71
N GLN A 18 2.26 6.66 10.66
CA GLN A 18 2.12 5.22 10.42
C GLN A 18 1.06 4.64 11.36
N ILE A 19 0.45 3.53 10.94
CA ILE A 19 -0.43 2.74 11.79
C ILE A 19 -0.07 1.26 11.69
N LEU A 20 -0.27 0.56 12.81
CA LEU A 20 -0.21 -0.89 12.95
C LEU A 20 -1.49 -1.29 13.69
N ARG A 21 -2.29 -2.15 13.08
CA ARG A 21 -3.57 -2.57 13.65
C ARG A 21 -3.69 -4.08 13.62
N THR A 22 -3.99 -4.67 14.77
CA THR A 22 -4.39 -6.08 14.86
C THR A 22 -5.86 -6.20 14.52
N VAL A 23 -6.20 -7.13 13.62
CA VAL A 23 -7.59 -7.37 13.20
C VAL A 23 -7.88 -8.87 13.20
N SER A 24 -9.12 -9.21 13.54
CA SER A 24 -9.61 -10.58 13.47
C SER A 24 -10.40 -10.77 12.18
N VAL A 25 -9.94 -11.68 11.34
CA VAL A 25 -10.55 -11.97 10.02
C VAL A 25 -10.83 -13.46 9.89
N ALA A 26 -11.71 -13.83 8.97
CA ALA A 26 -11.93 -15.24 8.66
C ALA A 26 -10.64 -15.86 8.11
N GLU A 27 -10.32 -17.09 8.48
CA GLU A 27 -9.19 -17.85 7.94
C GLU A 27 -9.26 -18.03 6.41
N SER A 28 -10.48 -17.96 5.85
CA SER A 28 -10.72 -17.97 4.41
C SER A 28 -10.59 -16.58 3.76
N ALA A 29 -10.18 -15.55 4.48
CA ALA A 29 -10.03 -14.21 3.93
C ALA A 29 -8.77 -14.13 3.06
N THR A 30 -8.86 -13.37 1.98
CA THR A 30 -7.71 -13.07 1.13
C THR A 30 -6.92 -11.91 1.73
N VAL A 31 -5.66 -11.74 1.32
CA VAL A 31 -4.81 -10.64 1.77
C VAL A 31 -5.49 -9.29 1.51
N ARG A 32 -6.10 -9.10 0.33
CA ARG A 32 -6.85 -7.87 0.03
C ARG A 32 -8.09 -7.71 0.90
N ALA A 33 -8.89 -8.76 1.06
CA ALA A 33 -10.09 -8.69 1.88
C ALA A 33 -9.76 -8.39 3.35
N ALA A 34 -8.67 -8.96 3.86
CA ALA A 34 -8.22 -8.74 5.23
C ALA A 34 -7.65 -7.32 5.42
N ALA A 35 -6.92 -6.79 4.44
CA ALA A 35 -6.48 -5.40 4.44
C ALA A 35 -7.69 -4.44 4.43
N LEU A 36 -8.70 -4.67 3.57
CA LEU A 36 -9.91 -3.85 3.53
C LEU A 36 -10.71 -3.93 4.85
N ALA A 37 -10.79 -5.11 5.47
CA ALA A 37 -11.46 -5.30 6.75
C ALA A 37 -10.82 -4.51 7.91
N SER A 38 -9.57 -4.05 7.74
CA SER A 38 -8.88 -3.27 8.78
C SER A 38 -9.32 -1.80 8.87
N GLY A 39 -10.03 -1.29 7.87
CA GLY A 39 -10.54 0.09 7.82
C GLY A 39 -9.44 1.15 7.72
N VAL A 40 -8.24 0.77 7.28
CA VAL A 40 -7.10 1.69 7.12
C VAL A 40 -7.39 2.76 6.06
N ASP A 41 -8.14 2.41 5.02
CA ASP A 41 -8.63 3.34 3.99
C ASP A 41 -9.55 4.45 4.54
N ALA A 42 -10.32 4.17 5.59
CA ALA A 42 -11.15 5.18 6.23
C ALA A 42 -10.34 6.24 7.00
N GLU A 43 -9.15 5.89 7.48
CA GLU A 43 -8.25 6.82 8.17
C GLU A 43 -7.33 7.59 7.23
N PHE A 44 -7.03 7.02 6.06
CA PHE A 44 -6.14 7.60 5.06
C PHE A 44 -6.89 7.77 3.73
N PRO A 45 -7.62 8.88 3.54
CA PRO A 45 -8.39 9.14 2.32
C PRO A 45 -7.54 9.15 1.04
N GLU A 46 -6.24 9.41 1.16
CA GLU A 46 -5.26 9.37 0.08
C GLU A 46 -4.83 7.95 -0.33
N LEU A 47 -5.13 6.94 0.50
CA LEU A 47 -4.78 5.56 0.25
C LEU A 47 -5.84 4.89 -0.62
N ASP A 48 -5.46 4.54 -1.86
CA ASP A 48 -6.23 3.61 -2.68
C ASP A 48 -5.89 2.16 -2.30
N LEU A 49 -6.52 1.65 -1.25
CA LEU A 49 -6.27 0.30 -0.75
C LEU A 49 -6.69 -0.79 -1.75
N ALA A 50 -7.65 -0.51 -2.64
CA ALA A 50 -8.12 -1.46 -3.65
C ALA A 50 -7.07 -1.74 -4.72
N HIS A 51 -6.18 -0.78 -5.01
CA HIS A 51 -5.14 -0.94 -6.04
C HIS A 51 -3.70 -0.91 -5.49
N SER A 52 -3.53 -0.66 -4.19
CA SER A 52 -2.22 -0.68 -3.55
C SER A 52 -1.58 -2.07 -3.59
N ALA A 53 -0.26 -2.09 -3.76
CA ALA A 53 0.52 -3.32 -3.62
C ALA A 53 0.55 -3.72 -2.15
N LEU A 54 0.35 -5.01 -1.89
CA LEU A 54 0.34 -5.58 -0.54
C LEU A 54 1.53 -6.51 -0.36
N GLY A 55 2.09 -6.53 0.84
CA GLY A 55 3.17 -7.43 1.22
C GLY A 55 2.86 -8.17 2.51
N ILE A 56 3.57 -9.27 2.76
CA ILE A 56 3.60 -9.96 4.05
C ILE A 56 5.06 -10.07 4.50
N PHE A 57 5.38 -9.50 5.66
CA PHE A 57 6.75 -9.47 6.22
C PHE A 57 7.83 -9.08 5.19
N GLY A 58 7.67 -7.92 4.55
CA GLY A 58 8.61 -7.39 3.54
C GLY A 58 8.60 -8.10 2.19
N LYS A 59 7.71 -9.08 1.96
CA LYS A 59 7.57 -9.77 0.66
C LYS A 59 6.28 -9.34 -0.04
N VAL A 60 6.41 -8.73 -1.22
CA VAL A 60 5.27 -8.37 -2.06
C VAL A 60 4.46 -9.62 -2.42
N VAL A 61 3.15 -9.54 -2.25
CA VAL A 61 2.18 -10.56 -2.66
C VAL A 61 1.77 -10.29 -4.09
N THR A 62 2.10 -11.20 -5.01
CA THR A 62 1.79 -11.05 -6.44
C THR A 62 0.29 -11.03 -6.73
N ASP A 63 -0.48 -11.87 -6.02
CA ASP A 63 -1.93 -11.97 -6.19
C ASP A 63 -2.64 -11.89 -4.82
N PRO A 64 -2.87 -10.67 -4.31
CA PRO A 64 -3.48 -10.46 -3.00
C PRO A 64 -4.97 -10.80 -2.96
N ASP A 65 -5.61 -10.96 -4.12
CA ASP A 65 -7.02 -11.27 -4.27
C ASP A 65 -7.29 -12.78 -4.21
N SER A 66 -6.30 -13.63 -4.48
CA SER A 66 -6.40 -15.09 -4.32
C SER A 66 -5.65 -15.63 -3.11
N ARG A 67 -4.56 -14.98 -2.68
CA ARG A 67 -3.76 -15.46 -1.54
C ARG A 67 -4.55 -15.32 -0.24
N LEU A 68 -4.68 -16.43 0.50
CA LEU A 68 -5.28 -16.45 1.84
C LEU A 68 -4.29 -15.96 2.90
N VAL A 69 -4.84 -15.33 3.94
CA VAL A 69 -4.08 -14.93 5.13
C VAL A 69 -3.89 -16.10 6.10
N GLN A 70 -2.84 -16.03 6.90
CA GLN A 70 -2.54 -16.97 7.98
C GLN A 70 -2.46 -16.24 9.32
N ALA A 71 -2.73 -16.95 10.41
CA ALA A 71 -2.64 -16.38 11.75
C ALA A 71 -1.23 -15.83 12.02
N GLY A 72 -1.16 -14.58 12.50
CA GLY A 72 0.10 -13.87 12.73
C GLY A 72 0.71 -13.22 11.49
N ASP A 73 0.07 -13.28 10.31
CA ASP A 73 0.53 -12.52 9.15
C ASP A 73 0.51 -11.03 9.45
N ARG A 74 1.59 -10.34 9.05
CA ARG A 74 1.62 -8.88 9.01
C ARG A 74 1.54 -8.39 7.58
N ILE A 75 0.38 -7.88 7.21
CA ILE A 75 0.09 -7.28 5.93
C ILE A 75 0.64 -5.85 5.90
N GLU A 76 1.45 -5.55 4.90
CA GLU A 76 2.05 -4.24 4.66
C GLU A 76 1.39 -3.62 3.42
N ILE A 77 0.84 -2.42 3.57
CA ILE A 77 0.22 -1.67 2.46
C ILE A 77 1.27 -0.72 1.87
N TYR A 78 1.68 -0.95 0.63
CA TYR A 78 2.67 -0.12 -0.04
C TYR A 78 2.03 1.04 -0.80
N ARG A 79 2.71 2.19 -0.78
CA ARG A 79 2.29 3.38 -1.53
C ARG A 79 2.65 3.26 -3.01
N PRO A 80 1.74 3.61 -3.94
CA PRO A 80 2.07 3.69 -5.35
C PRO A 80 3.12 4.79 -5.59
N LEU A 81 3.96 4.58 -6.59
CA LEU A 81 4.91 5.61 -7.03
C LEU A 81 4.13 6.72 -7.74
N LEU A 82 4.08 7.91 -7.12
CA LEU A 82 3.34 9.08 -7.64
C LEU A 82 3.93 9.70 -8.91
N ALA A 83 5.13 9.28 -9.34
CA ALA A 83 5.81 9.88 -10.47
C ALA A 83 6.34 8.83 -11.43
N ASP A 84 5.90 8.90 -12.69
CA ASP A 84 6.61 8.28 -13.80
C ASP A 84 8.01 8.92 -13.89
N PRO A 85 9.10 8.16 -13.68
CA PRO A 85 10.46 8.69 -13.71
C PRO A 85 10.80 9.43 -15.01
N LYS A 86 10.12 9.11 -16.12
CA LYS A 86 10.32 9.79 -17.41
C LYS A 86 9.84 11.24 -17.38
N GLU A 87 8.67 11.47 -16.80
CA GLU A 87 8.05 12.80 -16.79
C GLU A 87 8.83 13.76 -15.86
N VAL A 88 9.30 13.25 -14.72
CA VAL A 88 10.15 14.03 -13.80
C VAL A 88 11.51 14.38 -14.43
N ARG A 89 12.12 13.46 -15.18
CA ARG A 89 13.36 13.74 -15.93
C ARG A 89 13.12 14.81 -17.00
N ARG A 90 12.01 14.73 -17.75
CA ARG A 90 11.62 15.71 -18.78
C ARG A 90 11.44 17.11 -18.19
N LEU A 91 10.71 17.24 -17.08
CA LEU A 91 10.46 18.51 -16.40
C LEU A 91 11.74 19.14 -15.83
N ARG A 92 12.67 18.33 -15.31
CA ARG A 92 13.97 18.81 -14.82
C ARG A 92 14.85 19.34 -15.95
N ALA A 93 14.92 18.61 -17.08
CA ALA A 93 15.66 19.06 -18.26
C ALA A 93 15.09 20.37 -18.82
N ALA A 94 13.76 20.49 -18.92
CA ALA A 94 13.10 21.71 -19.39
C ALA A 94 13.36 22.92 -18.48
N LYS A 95 13.31 22.74 -17.15
CA LYS A 95 13.65 23.82 -16.20
C LYS A 95 15.11 24.27 -16.31
N ALA A 96 16.05 23.34 -16.48
CA ALA A 96 17.46 23.67 -16.65
C ALA A 96 17.72 24.45 -17.96
N ALA A 97 17.07 24.05 -19.06
CA ALA A 97 17.15 24.77 -20.33
C ALA A 97 16.56 26.19 -20.25
N ALA A 98 15.39 26.35 -19.62
CA ALA A 98 14.75 27.65 -19.43
C ALA A 98 15.56 28.59 -18.51
N ALA A 99 16.22 28.05 -17.48
CA ALA A 99 17.09 28.83 -16.61
C ALA A 99 18.35 29.33 -17.36
N LYS A 100 18.88 28.54 -18.29
CA LYS A 100 20.03 28.95 -19.12
C LYS A 100 19.65 30.07 -20.09
N ALA A 101 18.50 29.95 -20.76
CA ALA A 101 18.02 30.94 -21.73
C ALA A 101 17.59 32.29 -21.11
N ARG A 102 17.46 32.38 -19.78
CA ARG A 102 17.10 33.63 -19.07
C ARG A 102 18.32 34.41 -18.57
N ASN A 103 19.49 33.79 -18.61
CA ASN A 103 20.77 34.35 -18.17
C ASN A 103 21.71 34.66 -19.34
N GLU A 104 21.25 34.47 -20.58
CA GLU A 104 21.86 34.91 -21.85
C GLU A 104 21.06 36.09 -22.41
#